data_AF-E6W5R0-F1
#
_entry.id   AF-E6W5R0-F1
#
_cell.length_a   1.000
_cell.length_b   1.000
_cell.length_c   1.000
_cell.angle_alpha   90.00
_cell.angle_beta   90.00
_cell.angle_gamma   90.00
#
_symmetry.space_group_name_H-M   'P 1'
#
loop_
_entity.id
_entity.type
_entity.pdbx_description
1 polymer ?
#
loop_
_entity_poly.entity_id
_entity_poly.type
_entity_poly.pdbx_seq_one_letter_code
_entity_poly.pdbx_strand_id
1 'polypeptide(L)'
;MDSETRRELVSILQRMVDGDLKHVTRDTTHLQPHIVEKLNRLCQKLNPIAPVMSSCLHDIPVMEKSLEEIVSITEDSVVHLMSSSEQLLDRFNSVKDLLERTVASESDYGIHFQKIEELNQQNQDEIYDMMSSLEFQDITHQKVDRLSKLVGDMQTRVDELAAVLSLRQSHGAAPQLLKREEETSADDQGLVDKLLAEFGL
;
A
#
# COMPACT_ATOMS: atom_id res chain seq x y z
N MET A 1 27.29 -11.10 -47.41
CA MET A 1 27.42 -10.45 -46.09
C MET A 1 28.71 -10.92 -45.47
N ASP A 2 29.62 -10.00 -45.22
CA ASP A 2 30.94 -10.31 -44.70
C ASP A 2 30.87 -10.84 -43.26
N SER A 3 31.82 -11.70 -42.88
CA SER A 3 31.85 -12.33 -41.54
C SER A 3 31.97 -11.30 -40.40
N GLU A 4 32.39 -10.09 -40.74
CA GLU A 4 32.61 -8.95 -39.85
C GLU A 4 31.28 -8.27 -39.49
N THR A 5 30.43 -7.99 -40.47
CA THR A 5 29.08 -7.40 -40.25
C THR A 5 28.16 -8.33 -39.46
N ARG A 6 28.34 -9.67 -39.59
CA ARG A 6 27.59 -10.64 -38.77
C ARG A 6 28.06 -10.65 -37.32
N ARG A 7 29.36 -10.49 -37.08
CA ARG A 7 29.94 -10.39 -35.73
C ARG A 7 29.52 -9.10 -35.03
N GLU A 8 29.50 -7.99 -35.74
CA GLU A 8 29.00 -6.71 -35.23
C GLU A 8 27.49 -6.76 -34.91
N LEU A 9 26.68 -7.41 -35.76
CA LEU A 9 25.25 -7.57 -35.46
C LEU A 9 25.02 -8.39 -34.17
N VAL A 10 25.79 -9.47 -33.99
CA VAL A 10 25.69 -10.32 -32.80
C VAL A 10 26.14 -9.59 -31.55
N SER A 11 27.21 -8.80 -31.61
CA SER A 11 27.67 -8.02 -30.45
C SER A 11 26.68 -6.92 -30.07
N ILE A 12 26.04 -6.28 -31.05
CA ILE A 12 25.00 -5.28 -30.81
C ILE A 12 23.75 -5.92 -30.21
N LEU A 13 23.33 -7.09 -30.71
CA LEU A 13 22.20 -7.83 -30.14
C LEU A 13 22.50 -8.34 -28.73
N GLN A 14 23.75 -8.78 -28.45
CA GLN A 14 24.17 -9.13 -27.09
C GLN A 14 24.10 -7.94 -26.15
N ARG A 15 24.61 -6.77 -26.57
CA ARG A 15 24.49 -5.52 -25.78
C ARG A 15 23.04 -5.11 -25.52
N MET A 16 22.14 -5.32 -26.49
CA MET A 16 20.72 -5.09 -26.30
C MET A 16 20.10 -6.05 -25.27
N VAL A 17 20.50 -7.33 -25.29
CA VAL A 17 20.08 -8.34 -24.31
C VAL A 17 20.64 -8.02 -22.92
N ASP A 18 21.86 -7.49 -22.86
CA ASP A 18 22.53 -7.07 -21.62
C ASP A 18 21.98 -5.74 -21.04
N GLY A 19 21.04 -5.08 -21.74
CA GLY A 19 20.34 -3.88 -21.26
C GLY A 19 20.98 -2.55 -21.64
N ASP A 20 22.08 -2.54 -22.43
CA ASP A 20 22.75 -1.32 -22.90
C ASP A 20 22.14 -0.79 -24.20
N LEU A 21 20.92 -0.25 -24.08
CA LEU A 21 20.16 0.29 -25.22
C LEU A 21 20.67 1.66 -25.71
N LYS A 22 21.55 2.32 -24.95
CA LYS A 22 22.05 3.68 -25.25
C LYS A 22 23.25 3.68 -26.20
N HIS A 23 24.00 2.59 -26.28
CA HIS A 23 25.21 2.50 -27.12
C HIS A 23 24.96 1.82 -28.47
N VAL A 24 23.81 1.14 -28.61
CA VAL A 24 23.38 0.43 -29.82
C VAL A 24 23.19 1.36 -31.03
N THR A 25 22.78 2.62 -30.82
CA THR A 25 22.54 3.61 -31.89
C THR A 25 23.80 4.23 -32.46
N ARG A 26 24.97 4.10 -31.80
CA ARG A 26 26.22 4.76 -32.21
C ARG A 26 27.13 3.88 -33.08
N ASP A 27 27.03 2.55 -32.94
CA ASP A 27 27.92 1.58 -33.64
C ASP A 27 27.36 1.08 -34.99
N THR A 28 26.27 1.65 -35.50
CA THR A 28 25.55 1.14 -36.68
C THR A 28 26.08 1.58 -38.05
N THR A 29 27.23 2.25 -38.13
CA THR A 29 27.75 2.92 -39.34
C THR A 29 28.07 1.97 -40.51
N HIS A 30 28.31 0.69 -40.23
CA HIS A 30 28.66 -0.35 -41.22
C HIS A 30 27.49 -1.29 -41.59
N LEU A 31 26.31 -1.08 -41.00
CA LEU A 31 25.13 -1.93 -41.20
C LEU A 31 24.21 -1.39 -42.30
N GLN A 32 23.51 -2.29 -42.98
CA GLN A 32 22.50 -1.90 -43.99
C GLN A 32 21.40 -1.05 -43.33
N PRO A 33 20.93 0.02 -43.99
CA PRO A 33 19.99 0.97 -43.41
C PRO A 33 18.68 0.33 -42.92
N HIS A 34 18.21 -0.72 -43.59
CA HIS A 34 17.01 -1.46 -43.18
C HIS A 34 17.19 -2.24 -41.86
N ILE A 35 18.41 -2.71 -41.56
CA ILE A 35 18.73 -3.42 -40.32
C ILE A 35 18.81 -2.41 -39.17
N VAL A 36 19.45 -1.26 -39.41
CA VAL A 36 19.53 -0.16 -38.45
C VAL A 36 18.14 0.36 -38.07
N GLU A 37 17.24 0.49 -39.05
CA GLU A 37 15.85 0.89 -38.80
C GLU A 37 15.09 -0.11 -37.92
N LYS A 38 15.22 -1.42 -38.19
CA LYS A 38 14.61 -2.47 -37.36
C LYS A 38 15.17 -2.52 -35.95
N LEU A 39 16.48 -2.33 -35.82
CA LEU A 39 17.17 -2.31 -34.53
C LEU A 39 16.78 -1.09 -33.69
N ASN A 40 16.70 0.08 -34.30
CA ASN A 40 16.22 1.29 -33.65
C ASN A 40 14.76 1.15 -33.19
N ARG A 41 13.90 0.52 -34.00
CA ARG A 41 12.52 0.19 -33.57
C ARG A 41 12.49 -0.77 -32.40
N LEU A 42 13.39 -1.76 -32.36
CA LEU A 42 13.50 -2.70 -31.26
C LEU A 42 13.97 -1.99 -29.97
N CYS A 43 15.01 -1.16 -30.05
CA CYS A 43 15.48 -0.33 -28.93
C CYS A 43 14.39 0.61 -28.42
N GLN A 44 13.65 1.28 -29.31
CA GLN A 44 12.55 2.17 -28.91
C GLN A 44 11.43 1.44 -28.15
N LYS A 45 11.17 0.17 -28.48
CA LYS A 45 10.19 -0.67 -27.77
C LYS A 45 10.69 -1.23 -26.44
N LEU A 46 11.98 -1.53 -26.34
CA LEU A 46 12.58 -2.09 -25.13
C LEU A 46 12.93 -1.02 -24.09
N ASN A 47 13.24 0.20 -24.53
CA ASN A 47 13.61 1.32 -23.66
C ASN A 47 12.58 1.65 -22.55
N PRO A 48 11.24 1.61 -22.80
CA PRO A 48 10.26 1.84 -21.74
C PRO A 48 10.06 0.63 -20.80
N ILE A 49 10.57 -0.56 -21.13
CA ILE A 49 10.32 -1.77 -20.32
C ILE A 49 11.08 -1.74 -19.01
N ALA A 50 12.38 -1.46 -19.08
CA ALA A 50 13.25 -1.42 -17.91
C ALA A 50 12.77 -0.46 -16.80
N PRO A 51 12.39 0.81 -17.10
CA PRO A 51 11.92 1.72 -16.05
C PRO A 51 10.55 1.30 -15.47
N VAL A 52 9.62 0.82 -16.30
CA VAL A 52 8.31 0.33 -15.81
C VAL A 52 8.48 -0.87 -14.89
N MET A 53 9.29 -1.84 -15.29
CA MET A 53 9.55 -3.05 -14.50
C MET A 53 10.29 -2.71 -13.21
N SER A 54 11.28 -1.81 -13.26
CA SER A 54 11.98 -1.32 -12.06
C SER A 54 11.04 -0.61 -11.09
N SER A 55 10.09 0.20 -11.59
CA SER A 55 9.11 0.85 -10.73
C SER A 55 8.16 -0.15 -10.09
N CYS A 56 7.66 -1.13 -10.85
CA CYS A 56 6.78 -2.16 -10.30
C CYS A 56 7.50 -3.01 -9.24
N LEU A 57 8.77 -3.37 -9.48
CA LEU A 57 9.59 -4.10 -8.51
C LEU A 57 9.89 -3.29 -7.24
N HIS A 58 9.91 -1.96 -7.33
CA HIS A 58 9.99 -1.08 -6.16
C HIS A 58 8.65 -0.99 -5.42
N ASP A 59 7.53 -0.93 -6.14
CA ASP A 59 6.21 -0.72 -5.53
C ASP A 59 5.71 -1.98 -4.78
N ILE A 60 6.14 -3.20 -5.18
CA ILE A 60 5.74 -4.46 -4.53
C ILE A 60 6.15 -4.54 -3.05
N PRO A 61 7.42 -4.32 -2.64
CA PRO A 61 7.81 -4.33 -1.22
C PRO A 61 7.08 -3.29 -0.38
N VAL A 62 6.72 -2.15 -0.98
CA VAL A 62 5.95 -1.10 -0.29
C VAL A 62 4.53 -1.57 -0.01
N MET A 63 3.92 -2.29 -0.96
CA MET A 63 2.61 -2.92 -0.74
C MET A 63 2.67 -4.00 0.34
N GLU A 64 3.67 -4.86 0.30
CA GLU A 64 3.88 -5.92 1.30
C GLU A 64 3.92 -5.32 2.71
N LYS A 65 4.79 -4.32 2.92
CA LYS A 65 4.89 -3.63 4.21
C LYS A 65 3.56 -2.99 4.64
N SER A 66 2.84 -2.37 3.72
CA SER A 66 1.55 -1.74 4.03
C SER A 66 0.49 -2.78 4.42
N LEU A 67 0.51 -3.96 3.80
CA LEU A 67 -0.37 -5.09 4.17
C LEU A 67 0.00 -5.64 5.55
N GLU A 68 1.28 -5.80 5.86
CA GLU A 68 1.74 -6.21 7.19
C GLU A 68 1.30 -5.21 8.27
N GLU A 69 1.41 -3.91 8.01
CA GLU A 69 0.92 -2.87 8.92
C GLU A 69 -0.60 -2.97 9.14
N ILE A 70 -1.39 -3.19 8.08
CA ILE A 70 -2.84 -3.39 8.20
C ILE A 70 -3.14 -4.60 9.09
N VAL A 71 -2.46 -5.72 8.86
CA VAL A 71 -2.65 -6.95 9.63
C VAL A 71 -2.32 -6.70 11.10
N SER A 72 -1.17 -6.08 11.40
CA SER A 72 -0.76 -5.77 12.77
C SER A 72 -1.78 -4.88 13.49
N ILE A 73 -2.21 -3.77 12.87
CA ILE A 73 -3.19 -2.84 13.46
C ILE A 73 -4.52 -3.55 13.73
N THR A 74 -4.94 -4.41 12.79
CA THR A 74 -6.18 -5.19 12.93
C THR A 74 -6.07 -6.19 14.06
N GLU A 75 -4.95 -6.92 14.15
CA GLU A 75 -4.71 -7.89 15.21
C GLU A 75 -4.69 -7.24 16.59
N ASP A 76 -3.94 -6.14 16.75
CA ASP A 76 -3.86 -5.41 18.02
C ASP A 76 -5.23 -4.91 18.46
N SER A 77 -6.01 -4.35 17.52
CA SER A 77 -7.34 -3.83 17.80
C SER A 77 -8.34 -4.93 18.16
N VAL A 78 -8.28 -6.07 17.47
CA VAL A 78 -9.13 -7.23 17.77
C VAL A 78 -8.78 -7.83 19.13
N VAL A 79 -7.49 -7.98 19.45
CA VAL A 79 -7.04 -8.46 20.76
C VAL A 79 -7.54 -7.54 21.87
N HIS A 80 -7.44 -6.22 21.67
CA HIS A 80 -7.96 -5.24 22.61
C HIS A 80 -9.48 -5.38 22.81
N LEU A 81 -10.25 -5.44 21.72
CA LEU A 81 -11.71 -5.63 21.77
C LEU A 81 -12.11 -6.95 22.46
N MET A 82 -11.38 -8.03 22.22
CA MET A 82 -11.62 -9.31 22.90
C MET A 82 -11.38 -9.19 24.41
N SER A 83 -10.27 -8.55 24.81
CA SER A 83 -9.96 -8.33 26.23
C SER A 83 -11.00 -7.46 26.92
N SER A 84 -11.41 -6.35 26.31
CA SER A 84 -12.47 -5.48 26.84
C SER A 84 -13.81 -6.20 26.94
N SER A 85 -14.14 -7.06 25.96
CA SER A 85 -15.36 -7.87 26.00
C SER A 85 -15.35 -8.89 27.15
N GLU A 86 -14.21 -9.52 27.45
CA GLU A 86 -14.07 -10.42 28.59
C GLU A 86 -14.28 -9.66 29.91
N GLN A 87 -13.63 -8.50 30.07
CA GLN A 87 -13.77 -7.66 31.27
C GLN A 87 -15.20 -7.18 31.48
N LEU A 88 -15.88 -6.76 30.42
CA LEU A 88 -17.30 -6.38 30.48
C LEU A 88 -18.18 -7.53 30.94
N LEU A 89 -17.94 -8.74 30.43
CA LEU A 89 -18.72 -9.92 30.78
C LEU A 89 -18.54 -10.29 32.26
N ASP A 90 -17.32 -10.22 32.78
CA ASP A 90 -17.02 -10.42 34.20
C ASP A 90 -17.69 -9.37 35.09
N ARG A 91 -17.66 -8.10 34.68
CA ARG A 91 -18.34 -7.00 35.40
C ARG A 91 -19.86 -7.17 35.34
N PHE A 92 -20.43 -7.59 34.22
CA PHE A 92 -21.86 -7.88 34.11
C PHE A 92 -22.30 -9.04 35.01
N ASN A 93 -21.51 -10.11 35.07
CA ASN A 93 -21.76 -11.21 36.01
C ASN A 93 -21.69 -10.73 37.46
N SER A 94 -20.73 -9.87 37.79
CA SER A 94 -20.62 -9.27 39.13
C SER A 94 -21.83 -8.40 39.47
N VAL A 95 -22.33 -7.59 38.53
CA VAL A 95 -23.56 -6.80 38.69
C VAL A 95 -24.77 -7.70 38.93
N LYS A 96 -24.90 -8.78 38.15
CA LYS A 96 -25.96 -9.77 38.30
C LYS A 96 -25.93 -10.42 39.70
N ASP A 97 -24.77 -10.88 40.15
CA ASP A 97 -24.61 -11.49 41.46
C ASP A 97 -24.96 -10.51 42.61
N LEU A 98 -24.58 -9.24 42.46
CA LEU A 98 -24.94 -8.19 43.42
C LEU A 98 -26.45 -7.94 43.45
N LEU A 99 -27.12 -7.91 42.29
CA LEU A 99 -28.57 -7.79 42.18
C LEU A 99 -29.29 -8.97 42.86
N GLU A 100 -28.86 -10.20 42.61
CA GLU A 100 -29.44 -11.40 43.22
C GLU A 100 -29.30 -11.38 44.75
N ARG A 101 -28.14 -10.98 45.26
CA ARG A 101 -27.91 -10.80 46.72
C ARG A 101 -28.76 -9.69 47.32
N THR A 102 -28.95 -8.61 46.60
CA THR A 102 -29.78 -7.47 47.02
C THR A 102 -31.25 -7.88 47.16
N VAL A 103 -31.76 -8.71 46.23
CA VAL A 103 -33.13 -9.24 46.32
C VAL A 103 -33.27 -10.25 47.46
N ALA A 104 -32.22 -11.02 47.75
CA ALA A 104 -32.23 -12.03 48.81
C ALA A 104 -32.01 -11.48 50.23
N SER A 105 -31.40 -10.30 50.37
CA SER A 105 -31.03 -9.69 51.65
C SER A 105 -31.78 -8.40 51.92
N GLU A 106 -32.58 -8.35 52.99
CA GLU A 106 -33.39 -7.16 53.33
C GLU A 106 -32.57 -5.97 53.91
N SER A 107 -31.25 -6.09 54.13
CA SER A 107 -30.51 -5.10 54.93
C SER A 107 -29.36 -4.33 54.27
N ASP A 108 -28.90 -4.68 53.05
CA ASP A 108 -27.67 -4.08 52.46
C ASP A 108 -27.86 -3.38 51.10
N TYR A 109 -29.08 -2.94 50.78
CA TYR A 109 -29.42 -2.31 49.49
C TYR A 109 -28.49 -1.17 49.09
N GLY A 110 -28.15 -0.25 50.01
CA GLY A 110 -27.36 0.94 49.69
C GLY A 110 -25.94 0.62 49.21
N ILE A 111 -25.27 -0.35 49.85
CA ILE A 111 -23.89 -0.74 49.51
C ILE A 111 -23.87 -1.46 48.16
N HIS A 112 -24.82 -2.35 47.91
CA HIS A 112 -24.92 -3.06 46.64
C HIS A 112 -25.26 -2.12 45.48
N PHE A 113 -26.18 -1.18 45.66
CA PHE A 113 -26.50 -0.18 44.64
C PHE A 113 -25.31 0.71 44.29
N GLN A 114 -24.58 1.20 45.30
CA GLN A 114 -23.36 1.99 45.06
C GLN A 114 -22.33 1.18 44.25
N LYS A 115 -22.15 -0.10 44.58
CA LYS A 115 -21.21 -0.95 43.84
C LYS A 115 -21.63 -1.24 42.41
N ILE A 116 -22.93 -1.41 42.18
CA ILE A 116 -23.50 -1.56 40.83
C ILE A 116 -23.28 -0.29 40.02
N GLU A 117 -23.48 0.88 40.62
CA GLU A 117 -23.25 2.18 39.96
C GLU A 117 -21.78 2.35 39.55
N GLU A 118 -20.83 2.01 40.44
CA GLU A 118 -19.40 2.01 40.12
C GLU A 118 -19.05 1.09 38.95
N LEU A 119 -19.55 -0.16 38.97
CA LEU A 119 -19.31 -1.12 37.88
C LEU A 119 -19.94 -0.65 36.57
N ASN A 120 -21.10 0.01 36.64
CA ASN A 120 -21.77 0.54 35.45
C ASN A 120 -21.00 1.72 34.85
N GLN A 121 -20.42 2.59 35.66
CA GLN A 121 -19.53 3.66 35.18
C GLN A 121 -18.30 3.07 34.48
N GLN A 122 -17.65 2.10 35.11
CA GLN A 122 -16.50 1.41 34.53
C GLN A 122 -16.85 0.70 33.21
N ASN A 123 -18.05 0.12 33.10
CA ASN A 123 -18.53 -0.46 31.86
C ASN A 123 -18.76 0.58 30.76
N GLN A 124 -19.27 1.77 31.10
CA GLN A 124 -19.41 2.85 30.13
C GLN A 124 -18.05 3.31 29.60
N ASP A 125 -17.08 3.50 30.49
CA ASP A 125 -15.72 3.89 30.12
C ASP A 125 -15.10 2.84 29.17
N GLU A 126 -15.21 1.55 29.51
CA GLU A 126 -14.73 0.44 28.67
C GLU A 126 -15.43 0.41 27.29
N ILE A 127 -16.73 0.73 27.24
CA ILE A 127 -17.47 0.82 25.98
C ILE A 127 -16.96 1.96 25.10
N TYR A 128 -16.60 3.10 25.69
CA TYR A 128 -15.99 4.20 24.94
C TYR A 128 -14.61 3.83 24.41
N ASP A 129 -13.79 3.12 25.19
CA ASP A 129 -12.48 2.64 24.76
C ASP A 129 -12.58 1.64 23.60
N MET A 130 -13.56 0.73 23.66
CA MET A 130 -13.87 -0.17 22.54
C MET A 130 -14.33 0.60 21.29
N MET A 131 -15.16 1.63 21.44
CA MET A 131 -15.58 2.46 20.31
C MET A 131 -14.41 3.19 19.67
N SER A 132 -13.50 3.75 20.47
CA SER A 132 -12.28 4.37 19.97
C SER A 132 -11.39 3.34 19.27
N SER A 133 -11.30 2.12 19.79
CA SER A 133 -10.52 1.07 19.15
C SER A 133 -11.02 0.75 17.74
N LEU A 134 -12.34 0.80 17.49
CA LEU A 134 -12.92 0.58 16.15
C LEU A 134 -12.49 1.61 15.09
N GLU A 135 -11.85 2.72 15.46
CA GLU A 135 -11.26 3.67 14.52
C GLU A 135 -10.20 3.03 13.60
N PHE A 136 -9.61 1.90 14.02
CA PHE A 136 -8.70 1.11 13.18
C PHE A 136 -9.31 0.74 11.82
N GLN A 137 -10.64 0.61 11.75
CA GLN A 137 -11.35 0.27 10.53
C GLN A 137 -11.19 1.36 9.46
N ASP A 138 -11.22 2.63 9.85
CA ASP A 138 -11.05 3.75 8.92
C ASP A 138 -9.61 3.78 8.39
N ILE A 139 -8.62 3.65 9.27
CA ILE A 139 -7.20 3.54 8.91
C ILE A 139 -6.97 2.38 7.93
N THR A 140 -7.58 1.23 8.23
CA THR A 140 -7.51 0.04 7.38
C THR A 140 -8.11 0.31 6.01
N HIS A 141 -9.29 0.91 5.94
CA HIS A 141 -9.95 1.27 4.69
C HIS A 141 -9.08 2.20 3.84
N GLN A 142 -8.53 3.26 4.44
CA GLN A 142 -7.66 4.21 3.75
C GLN A 142 -6.40 3.53 3.18
N LYS A 143 -5.75 2.64 3.94
CA LYS A 143 -4.57 1.91 3.46
C LYS A 143 -4.92 0.92 2.34
N VAL A 144 -6.04 0.22 2.44
CA VAL A 144 -6.53 -0.69 1.37
C VAL A 144 -6.87 0.07 0.09
N ASP A 145 -7.47 1.26 0.18
CA ASP A 145 -7.75 2.11 -0.97
C ASP A 145 -6.46 2.56 -1.67
N ARG A 146 -5.43 2.95 -0.91
CA ARG A 146 -4.11 3.32 -1.44
C ARG A 146 -3.45 2.14 -2.15
N LEU A 147 -3.51 0.95 -1.55
CA LEU A 147 -3.00 -0.28 -2.17
C LEU A 147 -3.72 -0.60 -3.49
N SER A 148 -5.05 -0.46 -3.51
CA SER A 148 -5.87 -0.70 -4.70
C SER A 148 -5.50 0.27 -5.84
N LYS A 149 -5.25 1.54 -5.51
CA LYS A 149 -4.75 2.52 -6.50
C LYS A 149 -3.38 2.14 -7.03
N LEU A 150 -2.45 1.76 -6.15
CA LEU A 150 -1.10 1.37 -6.56
C LEU A 150 -1.11 0.14 -7.49
N VAL A 151 -1.95 -0.85 -7.20
CA VAL A 151 -2.18 -2.00 -8.08
C VAL A 151 -2.75 -1.57 -9.43
N GLY A 152 -3.74 -0.67 -9.43
CA GLY A 152 -4.32 -0.13 -10.66
C GLY A 152 -3.30 0.64 -11.52
N ASP A 153 -2.41 1.41 -10.90
CA ASP A 153 -1.33 2.11 -11.56
C ASP A 153 -0.31 1.14 -12.16
N MET A 154 0.10 0.12 -11.39
CA MET A 154 0.99 -0.94 -11.88
C MET A 154 0.38 -1.67 -13.07
N GLN A 155 -0.91 -2.03 -12.98
CA GLN A 155 -1.64 -2.67 -14.08
C GLN A 155 -1.64 -1.77 -15.32
N THR A 156 -1.97 -0.49 -15.17
CA THR A 156 -1.99 0.46 -16.29
C THR A 156 -0.63 0.56 -16.97
N ARG A 157 0.46 0.65 -16.19
CA ARG A 157 1.83 0.68 -16.72
C ARG A 157 2.19 -0.61 -17.48
N VAL A 158 1.77 -1.76 -16.98
CA VAL A 158 1.98 -3.06 -17.64
C VAL A 158 1.14 -3.17 -18.92
N ASP A 159 -0.09 -2.68 -18.92
CA ASP A 159 -0.97 -2.67 -20.10
C ASP A 159 -0.43 -1.73 -21.20
N GLU A 160 0.06 -0.55 -20.84
CA GLU A 160 0.74 0.36 -21.76
C GLU A 160 1.99 -0.28 -22.38
N LEU A 161 2.78 -0.97 -21.57
CA LEU A 161 3.96 -1.70 -22.01
C LEU A 161 3.59 -2.86 -22.94
N ALA A 162 2.52 -3.61 -22.62
CA ALA A 162 1.97 -4.64 -23.48
C ALA A 162 1.48 -4.06 -24.82
N ALA A 163 0.87 -2.87 -24.83
CA ALA A 163 0.45 -2.18 -26.05
C ALA A 163 1.63 -1.75 -26.93
N VAL A 164 2.71 -1.23 -26.32
CA VAL A 164 3.96 -0.86 -27.02
C VAL A 164 4.62 -2.10 -27.65
N LEU A 165 4.59 -3.24 -26.96
CA LEU A 165 5.13 -4.50 -27.45
C LEU A 165 4.24 -5.12 -28.55
N SER A 166 2.92 -5.07 -28.41
CA SER A 166 1.95 -5.85 -29.18
C SER A 166 1.56 -5.30 -30.56
N LEU A 167 2.16 -4.21 -31.07
CA LEU A 167 1.88 -3.72 -32.43
C LEU A 167 0.36 -3.52 -32.72
N ARG A 168 -0.40 -2.91 -31.81
CA ARG A 168 -1.64 -2.27 -32.26
C ARG A 168 -1.24 -0.99 -32.97
N GLN A 169 -1.20 -1.03 -34.31
CA GLN A 169 -1.31 0.16 -35.13
C GLN A 169 -2.70 0.77 -34.89
N SER A 170 -2.91 1.45 -33.77
CA SER A 170 -3.96 2.46 -33.67
C SER A 170 -3.27 3.80 -33.81
N HIS A 171 -3.56 4.48 -34.91
CA HIS A 171 -3.17 5.87 -35.12
C HIS A 171 -3.48 6.71 -33.88
N GLY A 172 -2.49 7.48 -33.45
CA GLY A 172 -2.67 8.66 -32.60
C GLY A 172 -2.59 8.40 -31.10
N ALA A 173 -1.37 8.35 -30.58
CA ALA A 173 -0.91 9.01 -29.35
C ALA A 173 0.36 8.29 -28.87
N ALA A 174 1.46 9.03 -28.70
CA ALA A 174 2.61 8.52 -27.98
C ALA A 174 2.17 8.19 -26.54
N PRO A 175 2.55 7.05 -25.94
CA PRO A 175 2.25 6.78 -24.55
C PRO A 175 2.97 7.83 -23.71
N GLN A 176 2.22 8.74 -23.10
CA GLN A 176 2.77 9.59 -22.05
C GLN A 176 2.88 8.72 -20.81
N LEU A 177 4.04 8.10 -20.61
CA LEU A 177 4.39 7.46 -19.34
C LEU A 177 4.14 8.48 -18.22
N LEU A 178 3.15 8.21 -17.38
CA LEU A 178 2.80 9.05 -16.24
C LEU A 178 4.06 9.27 -15.39
N LYS A 179 4.54 10.51 -15.35
CA LYS A 179 5.55 10.92 -14.37
C LYS A 179 4.88 10.89 -13.01
N ARG A 180 5.44 10.09 -12.11
CA ARG A 180 5.04 10.03 -10.69
C ARG A 180 5.16 11.44 -10.10
N GLU A 181 4.04 12.01 -9.67
CA GLU A 181 4.05 13.09 -8.68
C GLU A 181 4.39 12.42 -7.34
N GLU A 182 5.43 12.93 -6.67
CA GLU A 182 5.83 12.43 -5.36
C GLU A 182 4.76 12.81 -4.34
N GLU A 183 3.84 11.88 -4.05
CA GLU A 183 2.93 12.03 -2.91
C GLU A 183 3.76 11.96 -1.62
N THR A 184 3.95 13.11 -0.98
CA THR A 184 4.50 13.22 0.37
C THR A 184 3.56 12.49 1.33
N SER A 185 4.05 11.41 1.94
CA SER A 185 3.33 10.60 2.92
C SER A 185 2.87 11.47 4.10
N ALA A 186 1.57 11.75 4.13
CA ALA A 186 0.89 12.60 5.12
C ALA A 186 0.51 11.82 6.39
N ASP A 187 1.48 11.19 7.06
CA ASP A 187 1.21 10.34 8.23
C ASP A 187 2.23 10.54 9.36
N ASP A 188 2.70 11.76 9.55
CA ASP A 188 3.60 12.11 10.63
C ASP A 188 2.99 13.27 11.44
N GLN A 189 2.22 12.94 12.48
CA GLN A 189 1.69 13.92 13.44
C GLN A 189 2.80 14.79 14.03
N GLY A 190 4.04 14.28 14.12
CA GLY A 190 5.20 15.06 14.55
C GLY A 190 5.65 16.14 13.55
N LEU A 191 5.25 16.06 12.28
CA LEU A 191 5.45 17.12 11.27
C LEU A 191 4.35 18.19 11.37
N VAL A 192 3.11 17.78 11.67
CA VAL A 192 1.99 18.69 11.92
C VAL A 192 2.27 19.58 13.13
N ASP A 193 2.76 18.99 14.23
CA ASP A 193 3.11 19.75 15.45
C ASP A 193 4.27 20.72 15.21
N LYS A 194 5.26 20.35 14.39
CA LYS A 194 6.36 21.24 14.02
C LYS A 194 5.90 22.38 13.10
N LEU A 195 4.98 22.11 12.19
CA LEU A 195 4.37 23.13 11.33
C LEU A 195 3.50 24.09 12.15
N LEU A 196 2.67 23.59 13.06
CA LEU A 196 1.87 24.43 13.95
C LEU A 196 2.75 25.31 14.86
N ALA A 197 3.86 24.75 15.37
CA ALA A 197 4.85 25.51 16.13
C ALA A 197 5.59 26.58 15.31
N GLU A 198 5.88 26.33 14.02
CA GLU A 198 6.49 27.32 13.12
C GLU A 198 5.51 28.45 12.72
N PHE A 199 4.22 28.17 12.67
CA PHE A 199 3.17 29.14 12.32
C PHE A 199 2.47 29.79 13.52
N GLY A 200 2.86 29.44 14.76
CA GLY A 200 2.46 30.13 15.98
C GLY A 200 1.03 29.86 16.45
N LEU A 201 0.55 28.61 16.31
CA LEU A 201 -0.65 28.10 16.97
C LEU A 201 -0.29 27.12 18.08
#